data_AF-A0A249P9B4-F1
#
_entry.id   AF-A0A249P9B4-F1
#
_cell.length_a   1.000
_cell.length_b   1.000
_cell.length_c   1.000
_cell.angle_alpha   90.00
_cell.angle_beta   90.00
_cell.angle_gamma   90.00
#
_symmetry.space_group_name_H-M   'P 1'
#
loop_
_entity.id
_entity.type
_entity.pdbx_description
1 polymer ?
#
loop_
_entity_poly.entity_id
_entity_poly.type
_entity_poly.pdbx_seq_one_letter_code
_entity_poly.pdbx_strand_id
1 'polypeptide(L)'
;MSNQIPTVKIADPRKPGDYAIINESDFDPAVHKRWGEAKAEASTAEIPADWQEMKWFALRSLAANFSNKPPANKAEAEAIIKAELARR
;
A
#
# COMPACT_ATOMS: atom_id res chain seq x y z
N MET A 1 25.48 -29.56 2.81
CA MET A 1 24.62 -28.49 3.36
C MET A 1 24.21 -27.61 2.19
N SER A 2 22.91 -27.51 1.87
CA SER A 2 22.46 -26.67 0.77
C SER A 2 22.56 -25.21 1.20
N ASN A 3 23.60 -24.52 0.71
CA ASN A 3 23.81 -23.10 0.99
C ASN A 3 22.86 -22.31 0.09
N GLN A 4 21.61 -22.17 0.52
CA GLN A 4 20.60 -21.41 -0.22
C GLN A 4 20.98 -19.92 -0.10
N ILE A 5 21.40 -19.32 -1.21
CA ILE A 5 21.71 -17.89 -1.23
C ILE A 5 20.40 -17.14 -1.02
N PRO A 6 20.31 -16.23 -0.04
CA PRO A 6 19.10 -15.46 0.19
C PRO A 6 18.85 -14.51 -0.99
N THR A 7 17.61 -14.47 -1.46
CA THR A 7 17.19 -13.67 -2.62
C THR A 7 15.96 -12.83 -2.31
N VAL A 8 15.87 -11.64 -2.91
CA VAL A 8 14.75 -10.72 -2.76
C VAL A 8 14.11 -10.40 -4.11
N LYS A 9 12.79 -10.11 -4.10
CA LYS A 9 12.04 -9.68 -5.28
C LYS A 9 12.03 -8.16 -5.36
N ILE A 10 12.45 -7.61 -6.49
CA ILE A 10 12.45 -6.18 -6.79
C ILE A 10 11.55 -5.90 -7.99
N ALA A 11 10.98 -4.69 -8.05
CA ALA A 11 10.25 -4.24 -9.22
C ALA A 11 11.23 -4.12 -10.40
N ASP A 12 10.90 -4.73 -11.53
CA ASP A 12 11.76 -4.68 -12.71
C ASP A 12 11.73 -3.26 -13.31
N PRO A 13 12.83 -2.50 -13.30
CA PRO A 13 12.86 -1.16 -13.90
C PRO A 13 12.69 -1.20 -15.43
N ARG A 14 12.95 -2.34 -16.07
CA ARG A 14 12.84 -2.53 -17.53
C ARG A 14 11.42 -2.94 -17.95
N LYS A 15 10.63 -3.51 -17.03
CA LYS A 15 9.26 -3.97 -17.27
C LYS A 15 8.33 -3.51 -16.15
N PRO A 16 7.67 -2.35 -16.30
CA PRO A 16 6.68 -1.89 -15.34
C PRO A 16 5.57 -2.93 -15.17
N GLY A 17 5.39 -3.43 -13.95
CA GLY A 17 4.40 -4.47 -13.65
C GLY A 17 4.94 -5.89 -13.52
N ASP A 18 6.26 -6.09 -13.71
CA ASP A 18 6.94 -7.37 -13.51
C ASP A 18 7.98 -7.27 -12.38
N TYR A 19 8.52 -8.42 -11.96
CA TYR A 19 9.53 -8.49 -10.90
C TYR A 19 10.81 -9.19 -11.35
N ALA A 20 11.92 -8.75 -10.78
CA ALA A 20 13.20 -9.43 -10.88
C ALA A 20 13.58 -10.03 -9.51
N ILE A 21 14.20 -11.20 -9.51
CA ILE A 21 14.78 -11.80 -8.30
C ILE A 21 16.28 -11.51 -8.34
N ILE A 22 16.77 -10.85 -7.29
CA ILE A 22 18.20 -10.58 -7.11
C ILE A 22 18.66 -11.20 -5.79
N ASN A 23 19.97 -11.35 -5.60
CA ASN A 23 20.50 -11.76 -4.31
C ASN A 23 20.27 -10.65 -3.29
N GLU A 24 20.10 -11.02 -2.03
CA GLU A 24 19.93 -10.04 -0.95
C GLU A 24 21.18 -9.15 -0.78
N SER A 25 22.38 -9.68 -1.05
CA SER A 25 23.62 -8.91 -1.04
C SER A 25 23.70 -7.84 -2.14
N ASP A 26 22.97 -8.02 -3.25
CA ASP A 26 22.94 -7.09 -4.38
C ASP A 26 21.80 -6.07 -4.25
N PHE A 27 20.98 -6.17 -3.19
CA PHE A 27 19.86 -5.28 -2.97
C PHE A 27 20.31 -3.91 -2.46
N ASP A 28 20.36 -2.94 -3.36
CA ASP A 28 20.47 -1.52 -3.01
C ASP A 28 19.09 -0.85 -2.87
N PRO A 29 18.66 -0.40 -1.68
CA PRO A 29 17.38 0.30 -1.50
C PRO A 29 17.31 1.69 -2.17
N ALA A 30 18.44 2.30 -2.54
CA ALA A 30 18.44 3.57 -3.27
C ALA A 30 18.07 3.39 -4.75
N VAL A 31 18.34 2.21 -5.32
CA VAL A 31 18.12 1.90 -6.75
C VAL A 31 16.97 0.92 -6.95
N HIS A 32 16.84 -0.07 -6.06
CA HIS A 32 15.84 -1.13 -6.15
C HIS A 32 14.63 -0.85 -5.26
N LYS A 33 13.43 -0.98 -5.84
CA LYS A 33 12.18 -1.00 -5.09
C LYS A 33 11.74 -2.44 -4.90
N ARG A 34 11.45 -2.87 -3.67
CA ARG A 34 10.96 -4.23 -3.43
C ARG A 34 9.59 -4.45 -4.10
N TRP A 35 9.44 -5.58 -4.76
CA TRP A 35 8.20 -5.96 -5.43
C TRP A 35 7.21 -6.55 -4.44
N GLY A 36 5.98 -6.04 -4.43
CA GLY A 36 4.93 -6.53 -3.53
C GLY A 36 5.00 -5.98 -2.10
N GLU A 37 6.03 -5.20 -1.75
CA GLU A 37 5.90 -4.18 -0.70
C GLU A 37 5.00 -3.07 -1.26
N ALA A 38 3.70 -3.38 -1.38
CA ALA A 38 2.68 -2.36 -1.30
C ALA A 38 3.01 -1.59 -0.03
N LYS A 39 3.38 -0.31 -0.18
CA LYS A 39 3.56 0.63 0.91
C LYS A 39 2.56 0.30 2.01
N ALA A 40 3.01 -0.44 3.02
CA ALA A 40 2.49 -0.32 4.37
C ALA A 40 3.06 1.01 4.91
N GLU A 41 2.89 2.09 4.14
CA GLU A 41 2.91 3.41 4.73
C GLU A 41 1.68 3.42 5.59
N ALA A 42 1.91 3.14 6.87
CA ALA A 42 1.00 3.39 7.95
C ALA A 42 0.28 4.70 7.68
N SER A 43 -0.98 4.57 7.24
CA SER A 43 -2.18 5.31 7.60
C SER A 43 -2.00 6.69 8.23
N THR A 44 -1.12 7.51 7.67
CA THR A 44 -1.02 8.95 7.98
C THR A 44 -1.73 9.76 6.91
N ALA A 45 -2.66 9.15 6.17
CA ALA A 45 -3.62 9.91 5.39
C ALA A 45 -4.39 10.79 6.38
N GLU A 46 -4.17 12.10 6.32
CA GLU A 46 -5.04 13.04 7.00
C GLU A 46 -6.45 12.87 6.43
N ILE A 47 -7.44 12.78 7.32
CA ILE A 47 -8.85 12.72 6.95
C ILE A 47 -9.29 14.18 6.80
N PRO A 48 -9.55 14.67 5.57
CA PRO A 48 -9.98 16.06 5.36
C PRO A 48 -11.31 16.31 6.07
N ALA A 49 -11.58 17.52 6.58
CA ALA A 49 -12.84 17.80 7.29
C ALA A 49 -14.09 17.61 6.39
N ASP A 50 -13.93 17.85 5.09
CA ASP A 50 -14.92 17.72 4.02
C ASP A 50 -14.96 16.32 3.39
N TRP A 51 -14.41 15.30 4.06
CA TRP A 51 -14.32 13.93 3.52
C TRP A 51 -15.69 13.35 3.10
N GLN A 52 -16.79 13.79 3.72
CA GLN A 52 -18.15 13.35 3.41
C GLN A 52 -18.68 13.89 2.07
N GLU A 53 -18.16 15.03 1.62
CA GLU A 53 -18.52 15.68 0.35
C GLU A 53 -17.65 15.20 -0.82
N MET A 54 -16.61 14.41 -0.53
CA MET A 54 -15.73 13.85 -1.54
C MET A 54 -16.49 12.93 -2.51
N LYS A 55 -16.06 12.98 -3.78
CA LYS A 55 -16.55 12.05 -4.80
C LYS A 55 -16.26 10.60 -4.39
N TRP A 56 -17.16 9.69 -4.75
CA TRP A 56 -17.07 8.25 -4.40
C TRP A 56 -15.68 7.64 -4.61
N PHE A 57 -15.01 7.93 -5.73
CA PHE A 57 -13.67 7.40 -6.01
C PHE A 57 -12.62 7.85 -4.98
N ALA A 58 -12.68 9.12 -4.57
CA ALA A 58 -11.77 9.68 -3.57
C ALA A 58 -12.10 9.16 -2.17
N LEU A 59 -13.39 9.06 -1.82
CA LEU A 59 -13.84 8.45 -0.57
C LEU A 59 -13.42 6.98 -0.45
N ARG A 60 -13.58 6.21 -1.52
CA ARG A 60 -13.16 4.79 -1.58
C ARG A 60 -11.65 4.65 -1.42
N SER A 61 -10.87 5.53 -2.06
CA SER A 61 -9.41 5.53 -1.94
C SER A 61 -8.97 5.92 -0.52
N LEU A 62 -9.60 6.93 0.06
CA LEU A 62 -9.36 7.36 1.44
C LEU A 62 -9.63 6.22 2.44
N ALA A 63 -10.78 5.56 2.33
CA ALA A 63 -11.13 4.42 3.18
C ALA A 63 -10.21 3.21 2.95
N ALA A 64 -9.75 2.96 1.71
CA ALA A 64 -8.79 1.90 1.42
C ALA A 64 -7.41 2.13 2.05
N ASN A 65 -7.03 3.38 2.38
CA ASN A 65 -5.78 3.65 3.12
C ASN A 65 -5.85 3.19 4.59
N PHE A 66 -7.06 3.01 5.14
CA PHE A 66 -7.29 2.59 6.52
C PHE A 66 -7.76 1.13 6.63
N SER A 67 -7.99 0.46 5.50
CA SER A 67 -8.50 -0.90 5.42
C SER A 67 -7.68 -1.72 4.44
N ASN A 68 -7.27 -2.93 4.84
CA ASN A 68 -6.54 -3.86 3.96
C ASN A 68 -7.32 -4.26 2.69
N LYS A 69 -8.63 -3.99 2.64
CA LYS A 69 -9.48 -4.22 1.47
C LYS A 69 -10.19 -2.92 1.04
N PRO A 70 -10.37 -2.68 -0.26
CA PRO A 70 -11.19 -1.58 -0.74
C PRO A 70 -12.65 -1.76 -0.29
N PRO A 71 -13.34 -0.70 0.19
CA PRO A 71 -14.75 -0.80 0.54
C PRO A 71 -15.59 -1.07 -0.71
N ALA A 72 -16.65 -1.87 -0.54
CA ALA A 72 -17.57 -2.27 -1.59
C ALA A 72 -18.61 -1.19 -1.90
N ASN A 73 -18.96 -0.36 -0.92
CA ASN A 73 -19.99 0.67 -1.06
C ASN A 73 -19.67 1.92 -0.21
N LYS A 74 -20.45 2.99 -0.43
CA LYS A 74 -20.28 4.27 0.27
C LYS A 74 -20.40 4.12 1.78
N ALA A 75 -21.38 3.36 2.26
CA ALA A 75 -21.60 3.15 3.69
C ALA A 75 -20.41 2.46 4.38
N GLU A 76 -19.81 1.44 3.74
CA GLU A 76 -18.61 0.76 4.24
C GLU A 76 -17.40 1.70 4.25
N ALA A 77 -17.23 2.52 3.22
CA ALA A 77 -16.16 3.52 3.17
C ALA A 77 -16.29 4.56 4.30
N GLU A 78 -17.49 5.09 4.52
CA GLU A 78 -17.73 6.03 5.63
C GLU A 78 -17.53 5.38 6.99
N ALA A 79 -17.93 4.12 7.17
CA ALA A 79 -17.75 3.39 8.41
C ALA A 79 -16.26 3.22 8.75
N ILE A 80 -15.43 2.89 7.76
CA ILE A 80 -13.97 2.77 7.93
C ILE A 80 -13.37 4.12 8.33
N ILE A 81 -13.73 5.21 7.65
CA ILE A 81 -13.21 6.55 7.95
C ILE A 81 -13.67 7.03 9.34
N LYS A 82 -14.93 6.80 9.71
CA LYS A 82 -15.45 7.13 11.05
C LYS A 82 -14.77 6.29 12.14
N ALA A 83 -14.54 5.01 11.89
CA ALA A 83 -13.83 4.14 12.84
C ALA A 83 -12.38 4.61 13.06
N GLU A 84 -11.72 5.11 12.01
CA GLU A 84 -10.39 5.69 12.14
C GLU A 84 -10.41 7.05 12.87
N LEU A 85 -11.38 7.93 12.57
CA LEU A 85 -11.56 9.19 13.31
C LEU A 85 -11.81 8.94 14.81
N ALA A 86 -12.54 7.89 15.17
CA ALA A 86 -12.82 7.54 16.56
C ALA A 86 -11.62 6.94 17.32
N ARG A 87 -10.57 6.50 16.61
CA ARG A 87 -9.33 5.98 17.23
C ARG A 87 -8.33 7.09 17.57
N ARG A 88 -8.49 8.28 16.98
CA ARG A 88 -7.64 9.46 17.22
C ARG A 88 -8.13 10.23 18.44
#